data_AF-A0A3D4CUS2-F1
#
_entry.id   AF-A0A3D4CUS2-F1
#
_cell.length_a   1.000
_cell.length_b   1.000
_cell.length_c   1.000
_cell.angle_alpha   90.00
_cell.angle_beta   90.00
_cell.angle_gamma   90.00
#
_symmetry.space_group_name_H-M   'P 1'
#
loop_
_entity.id
_entity.type
_entity.pdbx_description
1 polymer ?
#
loop_
_entity_poly.entity_id
_entity_poly.type
_entity_poly.pdbx_seq_one_letter_code
_entity_poly.pdbx_strand_id
1 'polypeptide(L)'
;TSGFFIGIVVVLLLGIGGALFFGLNRQSPEPPEGAGVIAKVEFLRGEAVLLREAGRQRRLEDGFELKDGDVITVREGFLRVAYVEEKTYLHLQSGSEVTLGLKKSGKQLRIGRGVVDLDVAPQPAGEPMVVRGANATVTVKSARATVRSLGQETMVEVAEGSTHVVRLRDGVTLQVGAGEWTSVNEQALPQVWGFLAGVNLNGGEVAVNGGTWLSYAKAQSEGFKVGIEGKEGAVLTMISTQQPLGHAPGAGLQGMLRSKVSVKNAAMSIRWPRENGRYQVFVWMMEDEGNSARSLRLNVENKKVAEELGRKQTIGTWNRFGPYSAEIKDGHLDLLLSADSKFQIKNPHLAGIAVYAVAGTETTVRQESKRGVGVLEVDSGFAGENLATEPTLPE
;
A
#
# COMPACT_ATOMS: atom_id res chain seq x y z
N THR A 1 -12.28 -65.75 -61.73
CA THR A 1 -11.66 -65.81 -60.39
C THR A 1 -11.79 -64.43 -59.77
N SER A 2 -12.43 -64.39 -58.59
CA SER A 2 -12.97 -63.27 -57.80
C SER A 2 -12.15 -61.96 -57.84
N GLY A 3 -12.69 -60.75 -57.76
CA GLY A 3 -14.05 -60.25 -57.49
C GLY A 3 -14.00 -58.72 -57.26
N PHE A 4 -14.39 -57.98 -58.29
CA PHE A 4 -15.13 -56.70 -58.42
C PHE A 4 -15.23 -55.54 -57.36
N PHE A 5 -15.30 -54.33 -57.97
CA PHE A 5 -16.02 -53.07 -57.64
C PHE A 5 -15.48 -52.19 -56.48
N ILE A 6 -14.83 -51.02 -56.74
CA ILE A 6 -15.36 -49.68 -57.14
C ILE A 6 -16.50 -49.19 -56.25
N GLY A 7 -16.33 -48.02 -55.60
CA GLY A 7 -17.48 -47.24 -55.15
C GLY A 7 -17.24 -46.10 -54.14
N ILE A 8 -16.84 -44.93 -54.64
CA ILE A 8 -17.39 -43.60 -54.32
C ILE A 8 -17.07 -42.94 -52.96
N VAL A 9 -16.46 -41.75 -53.10
CA VAL A 9 -16.32 -40.66 -52.13
C VAL A 9 -17.64 -39.91 -51.96
N VAL A 10 -18.08 -39.67 -50.72
CA VAL A 10 -18.90 -38.50 -50.33
C VAL A 10 -18.44 -37.99 -48.96
N VAL A 11 -18.05 -36.72 -48.94
CA VAL A 11 -17.70 -35.90 -47.78
C VAL A 11 -18.99 -35.35 -47.14
N LEU A 12 -19.09 -35.31 -45.79
CA LEU A 12 -19.54 -34.13 -45.00
C LEU A 12 -19.82 -34.47 -43.52
N LEU A 13 -19.14 -33.71 -42.65
CA LEU A 13 -19.56 -33.19 -41.33
C LEU A 13 -19.96 -34.17 -40.21
N LEU A 14 -19.06 -34.27 -39.21
CA LEU A 14 -19.25 -34.19 -37.74
C LEU A 14 -17.89 -34.57 -37.13
N GLY A 15 -17.06 -33.71 -36.55
CA GLY A 15 -17.37 -32.58 -35.68
C GLY A 15 -16.96 -32.91 -34.24
N ILE A 16 -15.64 -32.96 -33.99
CA ILE A 16 -14.96 -32.69 -32.71
C ILE A 16 -15.67 -33.26 -31.46
N GLY A 17 -15.43 -34.55 -31.17
CA GLY A 17 -15.85 -35.17 -29.92
C GLY A 17 -15.01 -36.42 -29.65
N GLY A 18 -13.92 -36.28 -28.89
CA GLY A 18 -13.14 -37.43 -28.46
C GLY A 18 -11.62 -37.24 -28.51
N ALA A 19 -11.08 -36.32 -27.71
CA ALA A 19 -9.64 -36.29 -27.39
C ALA A 19 -9.38 -35.63 -26.02
N LEU A 20 -10.17 -35.98 -25.01
CA LEU A 20 -9.96 -35.62 -23.60
C LEU A 20 -10.08 -36.89 -22.73
N PHE A 21 -9.24 -37.89 -23.00
CA PHE A 21 -9.17 -39.06 -22.12
C PHE A 21 -7.87 -39.86 -22.31
N PHE A 22 -6.73 -39.28 -21.93
CA PHE A 22 -5.55 -40.08 -21.57
C PHE A 22 -4.88 -39.48 -20.34
N GLY A 23 -5.20 -40.09 -19.20
CA GLY A 23 -4.53 -39.89 -17.93
C GLY A 23 -3.11 -40.45 -17.99
N LEU A 24 -2.14 -39.56 -17.85
CA LEU A 24 -0.83 -39.90 -17.30
C LEU A 24 -0.91 -39.61 -15.81
N ASN A 25 -0.72 -40.66 -15.00
CA ASN A 25 -0.46 -40.60 -13.58
C ASN A 25 0.71 -39.65 -13.31
N ARG A 26 0.41 -38.38 -13.07
CA ARG A 26 1.23 -37.55 -12.18
C ARG A 26 0.67 -37.82 -10.80
N GLN A 27 1.40 -38.58 -10.00
CA GLN A 27 1.23 -38.54 -8.55
C GLN A 27 1.19 -37.06 -8.18
N SER A 28 0.03 -36.57 -7.76
CA SER A 28 -0.09 -35.26 -7.13
C SER A 28 0.94 -35.25 -6.00
N PRO A 29 1.84 -34.25 -5.93
CA PRO A 29 2.73 -34.15 -4.78
C PRO A 29 1.86 -34.21 -3.52
N GLU A 30 2.19 -35.13 -2.62
CA GLU A 30 1.53 -35.21 -1.32
C GLU A 30 1.55 -33.82 -0.68
N PRO A 31 0.44 -33.36 -0.05
CA PRO A 31 0.43 -32.09 0.64
C PRO A 31 1.53 -32.13 1.72
N PRO A 32 2.45 -31.15 1.77
CA PRO A 32 3.44 -31.11 2.82
C PRO A 32 2.74 -31.00 4.18
N GLU A 33 3.28 -31.70 5.16
CA GLU A 33 2.88 -31.71 6.56
C GLU A 33 2.76 -30.26 7.11
N GLY A 34 1.53 -29.83 7.40
CA GLY A 34 1.21 -28.46 7.79
C GLY A 34 -0.28 -28.23 8.13
N ALA A 35 -1.02 -29.28 8.50
CA ALA A 35 -2.48 -29.27 8.63
C ALA A 35 -3.04 -28.46 9.84
N GLY A 36 -2.18 -27.74 10.55
CA GLY A 36 -2.52 -26.93 11.72
C GLY A 36 -3.22 -25.63 11.39
N VAL A 37 -3.90 -25.07 12.39
CA VAL A 37 -4.48 -23.73 12.34
C VAL A 37 -3.34 -22.73 12.50
N ILE A 38 -3.18 -21.80 11.56
CA ILE A 38 -2.12 -20.77 11.60
C ILE A 38 -2.66 -19.40 11.98
N ALA A 39 -3.96 -19.18 11.79
CA ALA A 39 -4.64 -17.94 12.13
C ALA A 39 -6.13 -18.18 12.35
N LYS A 40 -6.82 -17.18 12.90
CA LYS A 40 -8.28 -17.19 13.07
C LYS A 40 -8.87 -15.88 12.57
N VAL A 41 -10.09 -15.95 12.06
CA VAL A 41 -10.92 -14.76 11.89
C VAL A 41 -11.28 -14.26 13.28
N GLU A 42 -10.71 -13.13 13.69
CA GLU A 42 -11.01 -12.55 15.00
C GLU A 42 -12.30 -11.73 14.94
N PHE A 43 -12.50 -11.01 13.83
CA PHE A 43 -13.66 -10.15 13.65
C PHE A 43 -13.98 -9.93 12.17
N LEU A 44 -15.24 -10.12 11.79
CA LEU A 44 -15.76 -9.81 10.47
C LEU A 44 -16.96 -8.85 10.58
N ARG A 45 -16.89 -7.76 9.83
CA ARG A 45 -18.05 -6.92 9.51
C ARG A 45 -18.23 -6.88 8.00
N GLY A 46 -19.36 -7.38 7.50
CA GLY A 46 -19.67 -7.44 6.07
C GLY A 46 -19.58 -8.86 5.51
N GLU A 47 -18.97 -9.03 4.34
CA GLU A 47 -18.90 -10.30 3.63
C GLU A 47 -17.46 -10.63 3.24
N ALA A 48 -16.99 -11.80 3.67
CA ALA A 48 -15.74 -12.37 3.22
C ALA A 48 -15.90 -13.87 2.92
N VAL A 49 -15.12 -14.35 1.97
CA VAL A 49 -15.10 -15.75 1.55
C VAL A 49 -13.69 -16.32 1.58
N LEU A 50 -13.61 -17.63 1.78
CA LEU A 50 -12.41 -18.45 1.78
C LEU A 50 -12.43 -19.39 0.58
N LEU A 51 -11.29 -19.56 -0.07
CA LEU A 51 -11.01 -20.62 -1.02
C LEU A 51 -9.80 -21.42 -0.52
N ARG A 52 -10.03 -22.68 -0.14
CA ARG A 52 -8.99 -23.64 0.29
C ARG A 52 -8.75 -24.73 -0.75
N GLU A 53 -9.84 -25.24 -1.31
CA GLU A 53 -9.86 -26.24 -2.38
C GLU A 53 -10.35 -25.58 -3.67
N ALA A 54 -9.73 -25.90 -4.80
CA ALA A 54 -10.07 -25.31 -6.09
C ALA A 54 -11.58 -25.42 -6.37
N GLY A 55 -12.21 -24.27 -6.66
CA GLY A 55 -13.63 -24.17 -7.00
C GLY A 55 -14.61 -24.20 -5.81
N ARG A 56 -14.15 -24.36 -4.56
CA ARG A 56 -15.04 -24.40 -3.39
C ARG A 56 -14.85 -23.19 -2.47
N GLN A 57 -15.76 -22.22 -2.60
CA GLN A 57 -15.80 -21.07 -1.71
C GLN A 57 -16.62 -21.38 -0.45
N ARG A 58 -16.14 -20.91 0.71
CA ARG A 58 -16.85 -20.94 1.99
C ARG A 58 -17.01 -19.52 2.50
N ARG A 59 -18.14 -19.19 3.11
CA ARG A 59 -18.30 -17.92 3.82
C ARG A 59 -17.46 -17.93 5.09
N LEU A 60 -16.78 -16.83 5.38
CA LEU A 60 -16.08 -16.63 6.64
C LEU A 60 -17.02 -16.06 7.70
N GLU A 61 -16.74 -16.39 8.95
CA GLU A 61 -17.42 -15.91 10.16
C GLU A 61 -16.42 -15.78 11.30
N ASP A 62 -16.82 -15.13 12.39
CA ASP A 62 -15.98 -14.96 13.57
C ASP A 62 -15.55 -16.32 14.15
N GLY A 63 -14.28 -16.44 14.52
CA GLY A 63 -13.69 -17.67 15.04
C GLY A 63 -13.24 -18.68 13.98
N PHE A 64 -13.50 -18.43 12.68
CA PHE A 64 -13.14 -19.37 11.62
C PHE A 64 -11.62 -19.65 11.59
N GLU A 65 -11.25 -20.93 11.52
CA GLU A 65 -9.86 -21.38 11.54
C GLU A 65 -9.21 -21.38 10.14
N LEU A 66 -8.09 -20.68 10.04
CA LEU A 66 -7.36 -20.46 8.81
C LEU A 66 -6.06 -21.28 8.79
N LYS A 67 -5.72 -21.81 7.63
CA LYS A 67 -4.61 -22.72 7.40
C LYS A 67 -3.65 -22.20 6.35
N ASP A 68 -2.48 -22.82 6.26
CA ASP A 68 -1.54 -22.58 5.16
C ASP A 68 -2.23 -22.79 3.81
N GLY A 69 -1.98 -21.87 2.87
CA GLY A 69 -2.55 -21.89 1.52
C GLY A 69 -3.95 -21.29 1.38
N ASP A 70 -4.61 -20.91 2.48
CA ASP A 70 -5.95 -20.31 2.43
C ASP A 70 -5.96 -18.98 1.68
N VAL A 71 -6.91 -18.85 0.74
CA VAL A 71 -7.17 -17.60 0.00
C VAL A 71 -8.42 -16.93 0.54
N ILE A 72 -8.28 -15.70 1.04
CA ILE A 72 -9.35 -14.90 1.61
C ILE A 72 -9.69 -13.78 0.64
N THR A 73 -10.97 -13.58 0.35
CA THR A 73 -11.48 -12.43 -0.38
C THR A 73 -12.50 -11.67 0.47
N VAL A 74 -12.22 -10.41 0.79
CA VAL A 74 -13.18 -9.51 1.46
C VAL A 74 -13.98 -8.80 0.38
N ARG A 75 -15.27 -9.13 0.26
CA ARG A 75 -16.16 -8.54 -0.74
C ARG A 75 -16.70 -7.19 -0.28
N GLU A 76 -17.14 -7.14 0.97
CA GLU A 76 -17.72 -5.95 1.59
C GLU A 76 -17.31 -5.85 3.06
N GLY A 77 -17.14 -4.62 3.53
CA GLY A 77 -16.75 -4.29 4.89
C GLY A 77 -15.27 -4.55 5.19
N PHE A 78 -15.01 -5.17 6.33
CA PHE A 78 -13.70 -5.26 6.96
C PHE A 78 -13.55 -6.60 7.71
N LEU A 79 -12.37 -7.20 7.62
CA LEU A 79 -12.01 -8.46 8.25
C LEU A 79 -10.69 -8.33 9.02
N ARG A 80 -10.67 -8.73 10.29
CA ARG A 80 -9.46 -8.87 11.10
C ARG A 80 -9.11 -10.35 11.26
N VAL A 81 -7.87 -10.69 10.90
CA VAL A 81 -7.28 -12.01 11.08
C VAL A 81 -6.20 -11.92 12.15
N ALA A 82 -6.21 -12.83 13.12
CA ALA A 82 -5.20 -12.94 14.16
C ALA A 82 -4.39 -14.23 13.95
N TYR A 83 -3.06 -14.12 13.86
CA TYR A 83 -2.20 -15.32 13.85
C TYR A 83 -2.27 -16.01 15.21
N VAL A 84 -2.16 -17.34 15.20
CA VAL A 84 -2.07 -18.10 16.46
C VAL A 84 -0.70 -17.87 17.11
N GLU A 85 -0.62 -18.06 18.43
CA GLU A 85 0.62 -18.01 19.23
C GLU A 85 1.27 -16.63 19.42
N GLU A 86 0.87 -15.61 18.66
CA GLU A 86 1.42 -14.26 18.76
C GLU A 86 0.37 -13.16 18.55
N LYS A 87 0.77 -11.91 18.77
CA LYS A 87 -0.08 -10.72 18.58
C LYS A 87 0.16 -10.07 17.22
N THR A 88 0.11 -10.88 16.16
CA THR A 88 0.17 -10.38 14.77
C THR A 88 -1.22 -10.38 14.16
N TYR A 89 -1.62 -9.24 13.61
CA TYR A 89 -2.95 -9.03 13.04
C TYR A 89 -2.88 -8.53 11.61
N LEU A 90 -3.78 -9.05 10.78
CA LEU A 90 -4.05 -8.53 9.44
C LEU A 90 -5.42 -7.87 9.43
N HIS A 91 -5.48 -6.67 8.88
CA HIS A 91 -6.67 -5.86 8.76
C HIS A 91 -6.97 -5.71 7.27
N LEU A 92 -7.94 -6.50 6.78
CA LEU A 92 -8.28 -6.63 5.37
C LEU A 92 -9.51 -5.76 5.04
N GLN A 93 -9.36 -4.86 4.08
CA GLN A 93 -10.44 -3.99 3.62
C GLN A 93 -11.22 -4.62 2.46
N SER A 94 -12.42 -4.09 2.18
CA SER A 94 -13.21 -4.44 1.00
C SER A 94 -12.38 -4.44 -0.29
N GLY A 95 -12.60 -5.43 -1.14
CA GLY A 95 -11.87 -5.62 -2.39
C GLY A 95 -10.52 -6.32 -2.25
N SER A 96 -10.09 -6.63 -1.02
CA SER A 96 -8.82 -7.31 -0.79
C SER A 96 -8.91 -8.80 -1.03
N GLU A 97 -7.87 -9.34 -1.67
CA GLU A 97 -7.64 -10.77 -1.84
C GLU A 97 -6.24 -11.10 -1.35
N VAL A 98 -6.15 -12.00 -0.38
CA VAL A 98 -4.88 -12.43 0.21
C VAL A 98 -4.77 -13.94 0.27
N THR A 99 -3.55 -14.45 0.16
CA THR A 99 -3.22 -15.85 0.47
C THR A 99 -2.33 -15.90 1.70
N LEU A 100 -2.75 -16.65 2.70
CA LEU A 100 -1.95 -16.92 3.88
C LEU A 100 -0.98 -18.06 3.60
N GLY A 101 0.22 -17.96 4.15
CA GLY A 101 1.14 -19.08 4.14
C GLY A 101 2.06 -19.12 5.35
N LEU A 102 2.60 -20.30 5.61
CA LEU A 102 3.57 -20.54 6.66
C LEU A 102 4.69 -21.45 6.11
N LYS A 103 5.94 -21.00 6.26
CA LYS A 103 7.12 -21.78 5.89
C LYS A 103 8.04 -21.90 7.11
N LYS A 104 9.02 -22.81 7.03
CA LYS A 104 10.13 -22.87 8.00
C LYS A 104 10.88 -21.54 8.15
N SER A 105 10.84 -20.69 7.12
CA SER A 105 11.47 -19.36 7.12
C SER A 105 10.54 -18.25 7.64
N GLY A 106 9.42 -18.58 8.28
CA GLY A 106 8.45 -17.62 8.81
C GLY A 106 7.20 -17.43 7.96
N LYS A 107 6.37 -16.48 8.39
CA LYS A 107 5.02 -16.20 7.87
C LYS A 107 5.08 -15.63 6.46
N GLN A 108 4.19 -16.07 5.60
CA GLN A 108 4.06 -15.62 4.23
C GLN A 108 2.67 -15.01 4.01
N LEU A 109 2.60 -13.86 3.33
CA LEU A 109 1.35 -13.25 2.91
C LEU A 109 1.48 -12.84 1.46
N ARG A 110 0.58 -13.30 0.60
CA ARG A 110 0.50 -12.79 -0.79
C ARG A 110 -0.73 -11.90 -0.90
N ILE A 111 -0.57 -10.68 -1.38
CA ILE A 111 -1.67 -9.76 -1.66
C ILE A 111 -1.91 -9.76 -3.17
N GLY A 112 -2.96 -10.47 -3.61
CA GLY A 112 -3.35 -10.47 -5.01
C GLY A 112 -3.85 -9.10 -5.45
N ARG A 113 -4.70 -8.49 -4.62
CA ARG A 113 -5.15 -7.10 -4.77
C ARG A 113 -5.67 -6.54 -3.45
N GLY A 114 -5.79 -5.23 -3.36
CA GLY A 114 -6.43 -4.52 -2.24
C GLY A 114 -5.44 -3.96 -1.24
N VAL A 115 -5.91 -3.73 -0.01
CA VAL A 115 -5.21 -3.02 1.05
C VAL A 115 -5.22 -3.87 2.31
N VAL A 116 -4.03 -4.05 2.89
CA VAL A 116 -3.86 -4.78 4.14
C VAL A 116 -3.09 -3.89 5.12
N ASP A 117 -3.70 -3.58 6.25
CA ASP A 117 -2.97 -3.02 7.38
C ASP A 117 -2.43 -4.17 8.24
N LEU A 118 -1.15 -4.08 8.56
CA LEU A 118 -0.37 -5.09 9.27
C LEU A 118 -0.02 -4.53 10.64
N ASP A 119 -0.33 -5.29 11.68
CA ASP A 119 0.21 -5.09 13.02
C ASP A 119 1.05 -6.31 13.36
N VAL A 120 2.37 -6.23 13.15
CA VAL A 120 3.28 -7.38 13.21
C VAL A 120 4.07 -7.34 14.52
N ALA A 121 3.76 -8.29 15.39
CA ALA A 121 4.54 -8.54 16.60
C ALA A 121 5.98 -8.94 16.24
N PRO A 122 6.96 -8.76 17.14
CA PRO A 122 8.32 -9.23 16.92
C PRO A 122 8.38 -10.69 16.47
N GLN A 123 8.91 -10.91 15.27
CA GLN A 123 9.08 -12.23 14.67
C GLN A 123 10.40 -12.87 15.13
N PRO A 124 10.48 -14.22 15.24
CA PRO A 124 11.71 -14.92 15.57
C PRO A 124 12.86 -14.60 14.60
N ALA A 125 14.10 -14.69 15.09
CA ALA A 125 15.28 -14.45 14.27
C ALA A 125 15.34 -15.46 13.11
N GLY A 126 15.52 -14.96 11.88
CA GLY A 126 15.53 -15.79 10.67
C GLY A 126 14.15 -16.17 10.13
N GLU A 127 13.07 -15.82 10.85
CA GLU A 127 11.68 -16.14 10.46
C GLU A 127 10.80 -14.88 10.33
N PRO A 128 11.20 -13.86 9.57
CA PRO A 128 10.39 -12.65 9.43
C PRO A 128 9.07 -12.96 8.71
N MET A 129 8.10 -12.07 8.88
CA MET A 129 6.94 -12.06 8.02
C MET A 129 7.33 -11.49 6.65
N VAL A 130 6.96 -12.19 5.57
CA VAL A 130 7.22 -11.78 4.20
C VAL A 130 5.90 -11.54 3.48
N VAL A 131 5.71 -10.32 3.00
CA VAL A 131 4.54 -9.91 2.23
C VAL A 131 4.91 -9.75 0.76
N ARG A 132 4.19 -10.39 -0.14
CA ARG A 132 4.39 -10.29 -1.59
C ARG A 132 3.21 -9.58 -2.24
N GLY A 133 3.48 -8.41 -2.81
CA GLY A 133 2.55 -7.69 -3.68
C GLY A 133 2.78 -8.01 -5.16
N ALA A 134 2.21 -7.18 -6.05
CA ALA A 134 2.37 -7.29 -7.50
C ALA A 134 3.84 -7.10 -7.95
N ASN A 135 4.53 -6.09 -7.40
CA ASN A 135 5.86 -5.67 -7.88
C ASN A 135 6.94 -5.58 -6.80
N ALA A 136 6.61 -5.90 -5.55
CA ALA A 136 7.58 -5.92 -4.46
C ALA A 136 7.38 -7.09 -3.48
N THR A 137 8.47 -7.43 -2.81
CA THR A 137 8.47 -8.22 -1.58
C THR A 137 8.83 -7.32 -0.41
N VAL A 138 8.07 -7.41 0.68
CA VAL A 138 8.24 -6.62 1.90
C VAL A 138 8.59 -7.58 3.03
N THR A 139 9.73 -7.37 3.66
CA THR A 139 10.16 -8.14 4.83
C THR A 139 9.90 -7.33 6.09
N VAL A 140 9.16 -7.92 7.03
CA VAL A 140 8.71 -7.29 8.27
C VAL A 140 9.14 -8.12 9.46
N LYS A 141 9.95 -7.53 10.34
CA LYS A 141 10.38 -8.16 11.61
C LYS A 141 9.47 -7.76 12.77
N SER A 142 9.13 -6.48 12.84
CA SER A 142 8.10 -5.91 13.71
C SER A 142 7.78 -4.52 13.19
N ALA A 143 6.53 -4.29 12.82
CA ALA A 143 6.09 -3.01 12.29
C ALA A 143 4.58 -2.90 12.33
N ARG A 144 4.10 -1.66 12.36
CA ARG A 144 2.75 -1.33 11.87
C ARG A 144 2.88 -0.73 10.49
N ALA A 145 2.33 -1.39 9.49
CA ALA A 145 2.51 -1.00 8.09
C ALA A 145 1.26 -1.28 7.25
N THR A 146 1.00 -0.44 6.25
CA THR A 146 -0.02 -0.67 5.25
C THR A 146 0.64 -1.13 3.96
N VAL A 147 0.20 -2.25 3.40
CA VAL A 147 0.62 -2.72 2.07
C VAL A 147 -0.58 -2.74 1.15
N ARG A 148 -0.48 -2.01 0.03
CA ARG A 148 -1.49 -1.97 -1.02
C ARG A 148 -0.93 -2.57 -2.31
N SER A 149 -1.68 -3.49 -2.91
CA SER A 149 -1.36 -4.09 -4.20
C SER A 149 -2.51 -3.80 -5.16
N LEU A 150 -2.27 -3.03 -6.21
CA LEU A 150 -3.30 -2.70 -7.20
C LEU A 150 -2.70 -2.63 -8.60
N GLY A 151 -3.25 -3.41 -9.53
CA GLY A 151 -2.72 -3.50 -10.89
C GLY A 151 -1.25 -3.92 -10.88
N GLN A 152 -0.37 -3.05 -11.37
CA GLN A 152 1.08 -3.25 -11.43
C GLN A 152 1.82 -2.38 -10.41
N GLU A 153 1.21 -2.07 -9.28
CA GLU A 153 1.81 -1.25 -8.22
C GLU A 153 1.76 -1.97 -6.88
N THR A 154 2.85 -1.87 -6.10
CA THR A 154 2.87 -2.21 -4.68
C THR A 154 3.31 -0.98 -3.89
N MET A 155 2.41 -0.48 -3.04
CA MET A 155 2.69 0.64 -2.14
C MET A 155 2.88 0.10 -0.72
N VAL A 156 3.89 0.62 -0.02
CA VAL A 156 4.20 0.27 1.37
C VAL A 156 4.30 1.55 2.16
N GLU A 157 3.56 1.67 3.24
CA GLU A 157 3.64 2.77 4.22
C GLU A 157 3.87 2.19 5.60
N VAL A 158 4.76 2.80 6.38
CA VAL A 158 5.12 2.29 7.71
C VAL A 158 4.75 3.35 8.74
N ALA A 159 3.85 3.00 9.65
CA ALA A 159 3.46 3.87 10.76
C ALA A 159 4.39 3.69 11.98
N GLU A 160 4.88 2.47 12.21
CA GLU A 160 5.83 2.16 13.29
C GLU A 160 6.81 1.08 12.86
N GLY A 161 8.04 1.15 13.37
CA GLY A 161 9.10 0.20 13.04
C GLY A 161 9.74 0.48 11.68
N SER A 162 10.16 -0.58 11.00
CA SER A 162 10.72 -0.48 9.65
C SER A 162 10.50 -1.76 8.85
N THR A 163 10.56 -1.64 7.53
CA THR A 163 10.44 -2.76 6.59
C THR A 163 11.54 -2.69 5.53
N HIS A 164 11.87 -3.84 4.95
CA HIS A 164 12.74 -3.92 3.78
C HIS A 164 11.89 -4.25 2.56
N VAL A 165 11.90 -3.37 1.56
CA VAL A 165 11.12 -3.49 0.33
C VAL A 165 12.06 -3.80 -0.82
N VAL A 166 11.85 -4.94 -1.48
CA VAL A 166 12.65 -5.39 -2.63
C VAL A 166 11.76 -5.38 -3.87
N ARG A 167 12.15 -4.63 -4.89
CA ARG A 167 11.47 -4.64 -6.19
C ARG A 167 11.75 -5.95 -6.92
N LEU A 168 10.70 -6.60 -7.40
CA LEU A 168 10.80 -7.93 -8.02
C LEU A 168 11.59 -7.94 -9.34
N ARG A 169 11.48 -6.87 -10.13
CA ARG A 169 12.07 -6.79 -11.48
C ARG A 169 13.60 -6.88 -11.46
N ASP A 170 14.25 -6.23 -10.51
CA ASP A 170 15.69 -5.99 -10.53
C ASP A 170 16.37 -6.04 -9.15
N GLY A 171 15.64 -6.37 -8.09
CA GLY A 171 16.20 -6.53 -6.76
C GLY A 171 16.57 -5.23 -6.04
N VAL A 172 16.20 -4.06 -6.60
CA VAL A 172 16.40 -2.78 -5.90
C VAL A 172 15.74 -2.85 -4.52
N THR A 173 16.54 -2.58 -3.50
CA THR A 173 16.15 -2.69 -2.10
C THR A 173 16.03 -1.30 -1.47
N LEU A 174 14.96 -1.08 -0.74
CA LEU A 174 14.68 0.13 0.02
C LEU A 174 14.41 -0.25 1.47
N GLN A 175 14.91 0.54 2.41
CA GLN A 175 14.43 0.53 3.78
C GLN A 175 13.33 1.59 3.89
N VAL A 176 12.20 1.24 4.50
CA VAL A 176 11.08 2.15 4.74
C VAL A 176 10.77 2.13 6.23
N GLY A 177 11.00 3.24 6.90
CA GLY A 177 10.83 3.45 8.33
C GLY A 177 9.52 4.14 8.70
N ALA A 178 9.30 4.33 10.00
CA ALA A 178 8.12 5.01 10.52
C ALA A 178 7.92 6.42 9.93
N GLY A 179 6.69 6.71 9.51
CA GLY A 179 6.35 7.95 8.81
C GLY A 179 6.74 7.97 7.34
N GLU A 180 7.31 6.89 6.81
CA GLU A 180 7.74 6.82 5.41
C GLU A 180 6.83 5.90 4.57
N TRP A 181 6.85 6.14 3.25
CA TRP A 181 6.23 5.24 2.29
C TRP A 181 7.01 5.17 0.98
N THR A 182 6.76 4.12 0.21
CA THR A 182 7.28 3.95 -1.16
C THR A 182 6.20 3.35 -2.06
N SER A 183 6.27 3.66 -3.35
CA SER A 183 5.54 2.95 -4.40
C SER A 183 6.54 2.26 -5.33
N VAL A 184 6.26 0.99 -5.62
CA VAL A 184 7.07 0.14 -6.47
C VAL A 184 6.24 -0.32 -7.65
N ASN A 185 6.71 0.00 -8.85
CA ASN A 185 6.17 -0.46 -10.12
C ASN A 185 7.31 -0.88 -11.06
N GLU A 186 6.96 -1.33 -12.27
CA GLU A 186 7.94 -1.78 -13.25
C GLU A 186 8.65 -0.62 -13.96
N GLN A 187 8.04 0.57 -14.07
CA GLN A 187 8.54 1.65 -14.92
C GLN A 187 9.60 2.53 -14.25
N ALA A 188 9.33 3.03 -13.05
CA ALA A 188 10.15 4.04 -12.38
C ALA A 188 10.96 3.41 -11.25
N LEU A 189 12.17 3.95 -11.00
CA LEU A 189 12.92 3.62 -9.80
C LEU A 189 12.09 4.01 -8.57
N PRO A 190 11.92 3.09 -7.60
CA PRO A 190 11.14 3.40 -6.41
C PRO A 190 11.90 4.38 -5.53
N GLN A 191 11.16 5.21 -4.81
CA GLN A 191 11.69 6.27 -3.97
C GLN A 191 10.95 6.28 -2.64
N VAL A 192 11.69 6.53 -1.56
CA VAL A 192 11.12 6.69 -0.22
C VAL A 192 10.69 8.13 -0.02
N TRP A 193 9.48 8.30 0.49
CA TRP A 193 8.85 9.57 0.81
C TRP A 193 8.64 9.64 2.32
N GLY A 194 9.27 10.62 2.98
CA GLY A 194 9.17 10.83 4.42
C GLY A 194 8.08 11.84 4.76
N PHE A 195 7.37 11.58 5.87
CA PHE A 195 6.40 12.53 6.43
C PHE A 195 7.08 13.86 6.74
N LEU A 196 6.57 14.93 6.13
CA LEU A 196 7.06 16.28 6.37
C LEU A 196 6.15 17.01 7.36
N ALA A 197 4.84 16.99 7.10
CA ALA A 197 3.87 17.66 7.94
C ALA A 197 2.45 17.15 7.69
N GLY A 198 1.60 17.27 8.71
CA GLY A 198 0.17 17.02 8.62
C GLY A 198 -0.61 18.06 9.41
N VAL A 199 -1.87 18.31 9.04
CA VAL A 199 -2.79 19.20 9.76
C VAL A 199 -4.06 18.43 10.08
N ASN A 200 -4.39 18.39 11.35
CA ASN A 200 -5.66 17.87 11.86
C ASN A 200 -6.72 18.98 11.77
N LEU A 201 -7.54 18.98 10.72
CA LEU A 201 -8.44 20.09 10.42
C LEU A 201 -9.56 20.16 11.46
N ASN A 202 -9.76 21.34 12.06
CA ASN A 202 -10.63 21.52 13.24
C ASN A 202 -10.22 20.71 14.49
N GLY A 203 -9.00 20.17 14.53
CA GLY A 203 -8.53 19.34 15.63
C GLY A 203 -7.29 19.88 16.34
N GLY A 204 -6.97 19.25 17.47
CA GLY A 204 -5.71 19.46 18.20
C GLY A 204 -4.53 18.75 17.54
N GLU A 205 -3.35 18.89 18.13
CA GLU A 205 -2.16 18.11 17.74
C GLU A 205 -2.43 16.62 17.99
N VAL A 206 -2.04 15.77 17.04
CA VAL A 206 -2.30 14.33 17.09
C VAL A 206 -1.18 13.53 16.44
N ALA A 207 -0.92 12.32 16.93
CA ALA A 207 -0.07 11.35 16.25
C ALA A 207 -0.89 10.51 15.26
N VAL A 208 -0.49 10.51 13.99
CA VAL A 208 -1.14 9.75 12.91
C VAL A 208 -0.07 9.18 11.97
N ASN A 209 -0.12 7.88 11.72
CA ASN A 209 0.75 7.16 10.77
C ASN A 209 2.25 7.42 10.98
N GLY A 210 2.71 7.45 12.23
CA GLY A 210 4.13 7.70 12.56
C GLY A 210 4.56 9.17 12.53
N GLY A 211 3.67 10.08 12.11
CA GLY A 211 3.91 11.53 12.13
C GLY A 211 3.18 12.23 13.28
N THR A 212 3.76 13.33 13.77
CA THR A 212 3.06 14.29 14.65
C THR A 212 2.44 15.38 13.78
N TRP A 213 1.12 15.48 13.81
CA TRP A 213 0.34 16.41 13.00
C TRP A 213 0.01 17.66 13.80
N LEU A 214 0.16 18.81 13.15
CA LEU A 214 -0.16 20.11 13.73
C LEU A 214 -1.66 20.20 14.06
N SER A 215 -1.95 20.89 15.16
CA SER A 215 -3.31 21.39 15.40
C SER A 215 -3.71 22.38 14.32
N TYR A 216 -5.01 22.48 14.06
CA TYR A 216 -5.52 23.41 13.07
C TYR A 216 -5.15 24.87 13.40
N ALA A 217 -5.27 25.26 14.67
CA ALA A 217 -4.93 26.61 15.14
C ALA A 217 -3.44 26.92 14.95
N LYS A 218 -2.56 25.95 15.24
CA LYS A 218 -1.11 26.13 15.02
C LYS A 218 -0.80 26.29 13.54
N ALA A 219 -1.35 25.43 12.68
CA ALA A 219 -1.18 25.55 11.24
C ALA A 219 -1.65 26.93 10.73
N GLN A 220 -2.79 27.43 11.21
CA GLN A 220 -3.30 28.76 10.84
C GLN A 220 -2.36 29.88 11.28
N SER A 221 -1.77 29.79 12.48
CA SER A 221 -0.76 30.76 12.93
C SER A 221 0.50 30.78 12.07
N GLU A 222 0.77 29.68 11.35
CA GLU A 222 1.88 29.53 10.40
C GLU A 222 1.46 29.82 8.95
N GLY A 223 0.28 30.42 8.76
CA GLY A 223 -0.21 30.88 7.46
C GLY A 223 -1.01 29.84 6.67
N PHE A 224 -1.33 28.69 7.24
CA PHE A 224 -2.31 27.76 6.65
C PHE A 224 -3.68 28.41 6.55
N LYS A 225 -4.27 28.43 5.35
CA LYS A 225 -5.58 29.04 5.11
C LYS A 225 -6.52 28.02 4.48
N VAL A 226 -7.73 27.95 5.02
CA VAL A 226 -8.88 27.31 4.38
C VAL A 226 -9.88 28.40 4.08
N GLY A 227 -10.44 28.39 2.87
CA GLY A 227 -11.37 29.42 2.43
C GLY A 227 -12.33 28.91 1.37
N ILE A 228 -13.01 29.87 0.74
CA ILE A 228 -13.86 29.63 -0.41
C ILE A 228 -13.15 30.20 -1.63
N GLU A 229 -13.14 29.45 -2.73
CA GLU A 229 -12.50 29.93 -3.95
C GLU A 229 -13.12 31.24 -4.46
N GLY A 230 -12.26 32.23 -4.71
CA GLY A 230 -12.61 33.49 -5.36
C GLY A 230 -13.48 34.47 -4.56
N LYS A 231 -13.75 34.20 -3.27
CA LYS A 231 -14.58 35.07 -2.43
C LYS A 231 -14.34 34.90 -0.94
N GLU A 232 -14.74 35.91 -0.17
CA GLU A 232 -14.87 35.79 1.27
C GLU A 232 -16.09 34.93 1.65
N GLY A 233 -15.99 34.24 2.77
CA GLY A 233 -17.10 33.48 3.33
C GLY A 233 -16.68 32.61 4.51
N ALA A 234 -17.66 32.00 5.16
CA ALA A 234 -17.43 31.21 6.36
C ALA A 234 -17.05 29.76 6.02
N VAL A 235 -15.89 29.33 6.52
CA VAL A 235 -15.53 27.92 6.63
C VAL A 235 -16.19 27.35 7.89
N LEU A 236 -16.92 26.25 7.74
CA LEU A 236 -17.57 25.58 8.86
C LEU A 236 -16.61 24.58 9.50
N THR A 237 -16.49 24.63 10.82
CA THR A 237 -15.73 23.68 11.63
C THR A 237 -16.71 22.80 12.41
N MET A 238 -16.61 21.48 12.27
CA MET A 238 -17.56 20.54 12.88
C MET A 238 -16.83 19.31 13.46
N ILE A 239 -17.42 18.75 14.52
CA ILE A 239 -17.08 17.41 15.02
C ILE A 239 -18.22 16.47 14.63
N SER A 240 -17.88 15.41 13.90
CA SER A 240 -18.84 14.39 13.49
C SER A 240 -19.28 13.54 14.68
N THR A 241 -20.58 13.23 14.70
CA THR A 241 -21.18 12.26 15.62
C THR A 241 -20.98 10.83 15.16
N GLN A 242 -20.62 10.61 13.89
CA GLN A 242 -20.33 9.29 13.35
C GLN A 242 -19.01 8.75 13.91
N GLN A 243 -18.94 7.43 14.03
CA GLN A 243 -17.70 6.72 14.35
C GLN A 243 -17.06 6.20 13.05
N PRO A 244 -15.72 6.26 12.92
CA PRO A 244 -15.03 5.66 11.78
C PRO A 244 -15.35 4.16 11.67
N LEU A 245 -15.82 3.73 10.51
CA LEU A 245 -16.01 2.33 10.18
C LEU A 245 -14.73 1.75 9.56
N GLY A 246 -14.48 0.47 9.82
CA GLY A 246 -13.25 -0.21 9.40
C GLY A 246 -12.12 -0.04 10.42
N HIS A 247 -10.89 -0.39 10.01
CA HIS A 247 -9.73 -0.30 10.89
C HIS A 247 -9.11 1.10 10.87
N ALA A 248 -9.36 1.91 11.90
CA ALA A 248 -8.69 3.19 12.11
C ALA A 248 -7.72 3.09 13.31
N PRO A 249 -6.40 2.88 13.10
CA PRO A 249 -5.45 2.66 14.19
C PRO A 249 -5.25 3.89 15.07
N GLY A 250 -5.44 3.69 16.38
CA GLY A 250 -5.13 4.66 17.42
C GLY A 250 -6.13 5.81 17.59
N ALA A 251 -6.11 6.42 18.77
CA ALA A 251 -7.02 7.52 19.12
C ALA A 251 -6.78 8.78 18.27
N GLY A 252 -5.54 9.03 17.83
CA GLY A 252 -5.19 10.19 17.00
C GLY A 252 -5.90 10.18 15.64
N LEU A 253 -5.84 9.06 14.90
CA LEU A 253 -6.53 8.93 13.61
C LEU A 253 -8.05 8.94 13.79
N GLN A 254 -8.58 8.24 14.79
CA GLN A 254 -10.02 8.22 15.07
C GLN A 254 -10.57 9.61 15.41
N GLY A 255 -9.83 10.38 16.22
CA GLY A 255 -10.15 11.77 16.53
C GLY A 255 -10.09 12.66 15.30
N MET A 256 -9.02 12.58 14.53
CA MET A 256 -8.83 13.36 13.30
C MET A 256 -9.95 13.11 12.28
N LEU A 257 -10.32 11.85 12.03
CA LEU A 257 -11.39 11.52 11.08
C LEU A 257 -12.75 12.15 11.43
N ARG A 258 -12.97 12.48 12.71
CA ARG A 258 -14.21 13.09 13.19
C ARG A 258 -14.15 14.62 13.20
N SER A 259 -12.97 15.23 13.24
CA SER A 259 -12.83 16.68 13.12
C SER A 259 -12.77 17.06 11.66
N LYS A 260 -13.65 17.96 11.21
CA LYS A 260 -13.67 18.41 9.80
C LYS A 260 -13.81 19.90 9.65
N VAL A 261 -13.28 20.39 8.54
CA VAL A 261 -13.66 21.68 7.93
C VAL A 261 -14.54 21.42 6.71
N SER A 262 -15.50 22.31 6.44
CA SER A 262 -16.40 22.21 5.30
C SER A 262 -16.79 23.58 4.75
N VAL A 263 -17.09 23.64 3.46
CA VAL A 263 -17.64 24.82 2.78
C VAL A 263 -19.00 24.46 2.20
N LYS A 264 -20.02 25.29 2.42
CA LYS A 264 -21.39 25.02 1.98
C LYS A 264 -21.61 25.49 0.54
N ASN A 265 -22.05 24.60 -0.34
CA ASN A 265 -22.44 24.89 -1.73
C ASN A 265 -21.40 25.71 -2.54
N ALA A 266 -20.11 25.52 -2.26
CA ALA A 266 -19.03 26.20 -2.97
C ALA A 266 -17.75 25.36 -2.95
N ALA A 267 -16.77 25.74 -3.76
CA ALA A 267 -15.46 25.10 -3.77
C ALA A 267 -14.63 25.56 -2.55
N MET A 268 -14.01 24.60 -1.87
CA MET A 268 -13.11 24.83 -0.75
C MET A 268 -11.70 25.02 -1.29
N SER A 269 -11.06 26.14 -0.94
CA SER A 269 -9.65 26.39 -1.20
C SER A 269 -8.82 26.11 0.05
N ILE A 270 -7.65 25.53 -0.13
CA ILE A 270 -6.64 25.38 0.92
C ILE A 270 -5.33 25.94 0.36
N ARG A 271 -4.69 26.84 1.12
CA ARG A 271 -3.37 27.39 0.82
C ARG A 271 -2.45 27.17 2.01
N TRP A 272 -1.32 26.51 1.78
CA TRP A 272 -0.38 26.12 2.83
C TRP A 272 1.04 26.58 2.50
N PRO A 273 1.63 27.51 3.26
CA PRO A 273 3.03 27.92 3.07
C PRO A 273 3.99 26.73 3.10
N ARG A 274 4.72 26.53 2.00
CA ARG A 274 5.62 25.40 1.78
C ARG A 274 6.72 25.81 0.81
N GLU A 275 7.95 25.40 1.08
CA GLU A 275 9.08 25.73 0.20
C GLU A 275 8.87 25.14 -1.20
N ASN A 276 9.45 25.82 -2.20
CA ASN A 276 9.45 25.32 -3.57
C ASN A 276 10.09 23.94 -3.64
N GLY A 277 9.43 23.00 -4.31
CA GLY A 277 9.88 21.63 -4.33
C GLY A 277 8.82 20.65 -4.79
N ARG A 278 9.18 19.37 -4.78
CA ARG A 278 8.29 18.27 -5.15
C ARG A 278 7.84 17.54 -3.90
N TYR A 279 6.53 17.34 -3.80
CA TYR A 279 5.89 16.70 -2.67
C TYR A 279 4.84 15.68 -3.11
N GLN A 280 4.41 14.89 -2.15
CA GLN A 280 3.25 14.01 -2.28
C GLN A 280 2.23 14.38 -1.21
N VAL A 281 0.98 14.51 -1.64
CA VAL A 281 -0.12 14.99 -0.81
C VAL A 281 -1.11 13.86 -0.59
N PHE A 282 -1.57 13.74 0.65
CA PHE A 282 -2.70 12.89 1.02
C PHE A 282 -3.77 13.72 1.73
N VAL A 283 -5.03 13.34 1.53
CA VAL A 283 -6.17 13.94 2.22
C VAL A 283 -7.08 12.86 2.82
N TRP A 284 -7.67 13.16 3.97
CA TRP A 284 -8.53 12.24 4.71
C TRP A 284 -9.96 12.74 4.74
N MET A 285 -10.90 11.83 4.51
CA MET A 285 -12.32 12.12 4.50
C MET A 285 -13.10 10.96 5.10
N MET A 286 -13.98 11.28 6.05
CA MET A 286 -15.01 10.36 6.55
C MET A 286 -16.39 10.89 6.12
N GLU A 287 -17.17 10.05 5.44
CA GLU A 287 -18.54 10.41 5.08
C GLU A 287 -19.41 10.41 6.34
N ASP A 288 -20.15 11.48 6.57
CA ASP A 288 -20.89 11.68 7.82
C ASP A 288 -22.29 12.29 7.68
N GLU A 289 -22.78 12.48 6.46
CA GLU A 289 -24.13 12.98 6.19
C GLU A 289 -25.02 11.90 5.55
N GLY A 290 -24.46 10.99 4.75
CA GLY A 290 -25.26 9.89 4.19
C GLY A 290 -24.51 8.95 3.24
N ASN A 291 -25.16 7.86 2.84
CA ASN A 291 -24.55 6.88 1.94
C ASN A 291 -24.37 7.44 0.53
N SER A 292 -23.14 7.42 0.01
CA SER A 292 -22.79 7.95 -1.31
C SER A 292 -23.32 9.37 -1.54
N ALA A 293 -23.35 10.19 -0.47
CA ALA A 293 -24.03 11.47 -0.46
C ALA A 293 -23.26 12.55 -1.24
N ARG A 294 -21.94 12.39 -1.37
CA ARG A 294 -21.05 13.34 -2.06
C ARG A 294 -20.01 12.64 -2.92
N SER A 295 -19.55 13.36 -3.93
CA SER A 295 -18.39 13.02 -4.74
C SER A 295 -17.62 14.30 -5.00
N LEU A 296 -16.33 14.33 -4.66
CA LEU A 296 -15.50 15.52 -4.77
C LEU A 296 -14.45 15.35 -5.87
N ARG A 297 -14.13 16.48 -6.49
CA ARG A 297 -12.99 16.64 -7.37
C ARG A 297 -11.90 17.38 -6.61
N LEU A 298 -10.66 16.97 -6.80
CA LEU A 298 -9.50 17.58 -6.16
C LEU A 298 -8.54 18.07 -7.24
N ASN A 299 -8.16 19.34 -7.12
CA ASN A 299 -7.00 19.89 -7.79
C ASN A 299 -5.87 20.10 -6.77
N VAL A 300 -4.65 19.80 -7.18
CA VAL A 300 -3.40 20.08 -6.46
C VAL A 300 -2.54 20.90 -7.40
N GLU A 301 -2.05 22.07 -6.97
CA GLU A 301 -1.25 22.98 -7.81
C GLU A 301 -1.92 23.28 -9.17
N ASN A 302 -3.23 23.59 -9.14
CA ASN A 302 -4.09 23.84 -10.30
C ASN A 302 -4.27 22.65 -11.28
N LYS A 303 -3.71 21.48 -10.97
CA LYS A 303 -3.89 20.26 -11.76
C LYS A 303 -4.97 19.41 -11.12
N LYS A 304 -5.99 19.04 -11.89
CA LYS A 304 -7.03 18.10 -11.45
C LYS A 304 -6.44 16.69 -11.33
N VAL A 305 -6.43 16.14 -10.13
CA VAL A 305 -5.79 14.85 -9.80
C VAL A 305 -6.79 13.77 -9.41
N ALA A 306 -8.04 14.12 -9.10
CA ALA A 306 -9.10 13.17 -8.80
C ALA A 306 -10.50 13.75 -9.13
N GLU A 307 -11.45 12.88 -9.50
CA GLU A 307 -12.79 13.29 -9.93
C GLU A 307 -13.95 12.63 -9.14
N GLU A 308 -13.67 11.64 -8.30
CA GLU A 308 -14.71 10.82 -7.66
C GLU A 308 -14.42 10.50 -6.19
N LEU A 309 -13.81 11.44 -5.46
CA LEU A 309 -13.49 11.25 -4.04
C LEU A 309 -14.79 11.11 -3.23
N GLY A 310 -14.96 9.95 -2.59
CA GLY A 310 -16.13 9.65 -1.76
C GLY A 310 -17.35 9.10 -2.49
N ARG A 311 -17.30 8.96 -3.81
CA ARG A 311 -18.44 8.50 -4.64
C ARG A 311 -19.13 7.23 -4.11
N LYS A 312 -18.37 6.30 -3.53
CA LYS A 312 -18.87 5.01 -3.01
C LYS A 312 -18.78 4.88 -1.49
N GLN A 313 -18.49 5.97 -0.77
CA GLN A 313 -18.39 5.93 0.69
C GLN A 313 -19.78 5.88 1.30
N THR A 314 -19.99 4.93 2.22
CA THR A 314 -21.18 4.90 3.08
C THR A 314 -20.94 5.67 4.36
N ILE A 315 -21.99 6.04 5.08
CA ILE A 315 -21.89 6.80 6.32
C ILE A 315 -20.94 6.12 7.32
N GLY A 316 -20.05 6.90 7.92
CA GLY A 316 -18.97 6.46 8.81
C GLY A 316 -17.76 5.86 8.11
N THR A 317 -17.82 5.48 6.83
CA THR A 317 -16.63 5.00 6.10
C THR A 317 -15.70 6.16 5.80
N TRP A 318 -14.40 5.88 5.87
CA TRP A 318 -13.37 6.87 5.62
C TRP A 318 -12.35 6.36 4.61
N ASN A 319 -11.65 7.30 3.97
CA ASN A 319 -10.57 7.01 3.06
C ASN A 319 -9.43 8.00 3.25
N ARG A 320 -8.23 7.50 3.01
CA ARG A 320 -7.03 8.30 2.75
C ARG A 320 -6.82 8.32 1.24
N PHE A 321 -6.98 9.48 0.63
CA PHE A 321 -6.83 9.68 -0.80
C PHE A 321 -5.43 10.20 -1.14
N GLY A 322 -4.86 9.68 -2.23
CA GLY A 322 -3.50 9.94 -2.66
C GLY A 322 -2.68 8.66 -2.84
N PRO A 323 -1.37 8.78 -3.10
CA PRO A 323 -0.60 10.03 -3.16
C PRO A 323 -0.93 10.89 -4.38
N TYR A 324 -0.92 12.22 -4.22
CA TYR A 324 -1.01 13.18 -5.32
C TYR A 324 0.26 14.02 -5.41
N SER A 325 0.88 14.07 -6.58
CA SER A 325 2.10 14.84 -6.76
C SER A 325 1.82 16.35 -6.81
N ALA A 326 2.60 17.11 -6.06
CA ALA A 326 2.60 18.57 -6.04
C ALA A 326 4.00 19.09 -6.41
N GLU A 327 4.03 20.08 -7.29
CA GLU A 327 5.25 20.82 -7.66
C GLU A 327 5.05 22.29 -7.29
N ILE A 328 5.56 22.67 -6.13
CA ILE A 328 5.38 24.01 -5.57
C ILE A 328 6.42 24.95 -6.18
N LYS A 329 5.97 26.11 -6.66
CA LYS A 329 6.81 27.12 -7.34
C LYS A 329 6.68 28.53 -6.77
N ASP A 330 5.63 28.79 -6.00
CA ASP A 330 5.27 30.12 -5.47
C ASP A 330 5.32 30.18 -3.93
N GLY A 331 5.99 29.21 -3.29
CA GLY A 331 6.08 29.11 -1.83
C GLY A 331 4.80 28.63 -1.15
N HIS A 332 3.81 28.11 -1.89
CA HIS A 332 2.56 27.63 -1.31
C HIS A 332 2.09 26.33 -1.98
N LEU A 333 1.58 25.41 -1.17
CA LEU A 333 0.76 24.30 -1.66
C LEU A 333 -0.69 24.77 -1.73
N ASP A 334 -1.28 24.71 -2.92
CA ASP A 334 -2.67 25.05 -3.19
C ASP A 334 -3.49 23.81 -3.56
N LEU A 335 -4.57 23.61 -2.82
CA LEU A 335 -5.60 22.61 -3.12
C LEU A 335 -6.93 23.30 -3.38
N LEU A 336 -7.69 22.73 -4.31
CA LEU A 336 -9.07 23.12 -4.57
C LEU A 336 -9.95 21.88 -4.57
N LEU A 337 -10.95 21.86 -3.69
CA LEU A 337 -11.95 20.81 -3.63
C LEU A 337 -13.31 21.34 -4.08
N SER A 338 -13.90 20.68 -5.06
CA SER A 338 -15.24 21.04 -5.57
C SER A 338 -16.15 19.82 -5.57
N ALA A 339 -17.42 20.01 -5.25
CA ALA A 339 -18.40 18.94 -5.30
C ALA A 339 -18.85 18.69 -6.75
N ASP A 340 -19.07 17.42 -7.11
CA ASP A 340 -19.74 17.09 -8.35
C ASP A 340 -21.21 17.55 -8.29
N SER A 341 -21.62 18.31 -9.29
CA SER A 341 -22.95 18.92 -9.35
C SER A 341 -24.10 17.92 -9.42
N LYS A 342 -23.82 16.66 -9.77
CA LYS A 342 -24.79 15.55 -9.84
C LYS A 342 -25.18 14.98 -8.48
N PHE A 343 -24.43 15.29 -7.42
CA PHE A 343 -24.68 14.78 -6.07
C PHE A 343 -25.55 15.76 -5.26
N GLN A 344 -26.32 15.19 -4.33
CA GLN A 344 -27.24 15.95 -3.48
C GLN A 344 -26.48 16.89 -2.54
N ILE A 345 -25.40 16.40 -1.92
CA ILE A 345 -24.59 17.18 -0.99
C ILE A 345 -23.45 17.86 -1.74
N LYS A 346 -23.46 19.20 -1.74
CA LYS A 346 -22.47 20.05 -2.41
C LYS A 346 -21.56 20.76 -1.41
N ASN A 347 -21.25 20.06 -0.33
CA ASN A 347 -20.41 20.55 0.76
C ASN A 347 -19.09 19.77 0.77
N PRO A 348 -18.03 20.24 0.09
CA PRO A 348 -16.71 19.68 0.27
C PRO A 348 -16.32 19.70 1.75
N HIS A 349 -15.69 18.64 2.21
CA HIS A 349 -15.15 18.56 3.55
C HIS A 349 -13.84 17.77 3.56
N LEU A 350 -13.01 18.04 4.57
CA LEU A 350 -11.82 17.25 4.84
C LEU A 350 -11.61 17.17 6.35
N ALA A 351 -11.08 16.02 6.77
CA ALA A 351 -10.68 15.77 8.14
C ALA A 351 -9.20 16.09 8.37
N GLY A 352 -8.37 15.83 7.37
CA GLY A 352 -6.94 16.04 7.48
C GLY A 352 -6.24 16.12 6.13
N ILE A 353 -5.05 16.71 6.15
CA ILE A 353 -4.13 16.79 5.01
C ILE A 353 -2.72 16.51 5.49
N ALA A 354 -1.93 15.78 4.69
CA ALA A 354 -0.52 15.55 4.96
C ALA A 354 0.32 15.69 3.68
N VAL A 355 1.56 16.11 3.88
CA VAL A 355 2.55 16.34 2.84
C VAL A 355 3.80 15.51 3.18
N TYR A 356 4.35 14.89 2.15
CA TYR A 356 5.55 14.07 2.21
C TYR A 356 6.57 14.64 1.23
N ALA A 357 7.83 14.68 1.66
CA ALA A 357 8.96 15.03 0.82
C ALA A 357 9.78 13.78 0.52
N VAL A 358 10.68 13.88 -0.45
CA VAL A 358 11.68 12.83 -0.69
C VAL A 358 12.47 12.62 0.59
N ALA A 359 12.52 11.39 1.09
CA ALA A 359 13.39 11.07 2.22
C ALA A 359 14.85 11.22 1.77
N GLY A 360 15.67 11.87 2.60
CA GLY A 360 17.12 11.93 2.39
C GLY A 360 17.66 10.51 2.43
N THR A 361 18.03 9.97 1.28
CA THR A 361 18.30 8.55 1.16
C THR A 361 19.68 8.18 1.67
N GLU A 362 19.76 7.44 2.78
CA GLU A 362 20.77 6.38 2.91
C GLU A 362 20.36 5.23 1.97
N THR A 363 20.38 5.46 0.65
CA THR A 363 20.22 4.35 -0.31
C THR A 363 21.51 3.54 -0.22
N THR A 364 21.55 2.56 0.67
CA THR A 364 22.56 1.52 0.57
C THR A 364 22.18 0.67 -0.64
N VAL A 365 22.56 1.13 -1.83
CA VAL A 365 22.63 0.32 -3.04
C VAL A 365 23.78 -0.66 -2.80
N ARG A 366 23.56 -1.69 -1.98
CA ARG A 366 24.35 -2.91 -2.09
C ARG A 366 23.82 -3.65 -3.30
N GLN A 367 24.36 -3.33 -4.47
CA GLN A 367 24.45 -4.33 -5.51
C GLN A 367 25.25 -5.49 -4.91
N GLU A 368 24.59 -6.59 -4.57
CA GLU A 368 25.31 -7.84 -4.46
C GLU A 368 25.87 -8.13 -5.85
N SER A 369 27.17 -7.90 -6.02
CA SER A 369 27.88 -8.42 -7.17
C SER A 369 27.63 -9.93 -7.18
N LYS A 370 26.92 -10.43 -8.20
CA LYS A 370 26.99 -11.84 -8.57
C LYS A 370 28.46 -12.22 -8.53
N ARG A 371 28.84 -13.20 -7.71
CA ARG A 371 30.18 -13.81 -7.74
C ARG A 371 30.45 -14.23 -9.18
N GLY A 372 31.21 -13.40 -9.88
CA GLY A 372 31.79 -13.73 -11.17
C GLY A 372 32.78 -14.85 -10.95
N VAL A 373 32.66 -15.87 -11.79
CA VAL A 373 33.61 -16.97 -11.95
C VAL A 373 35.01 -16.39 -12.16
N GLY A 374 36.00 -17.07 -11.56
CA GLY A 374 37.32 -16.53 -11.27
C GLY A 374 38.11 -15.94 -12.43
N VAL A 375 38.91 -14.93 -12.07
CA VAL A 375 40.15 -14.58 -12.77
C VAL A 375 41.21 -14.51 -11.67
N LEU A 376 42.28 -15.30 -11.83
CA LEU A 376 43.47 -15.24 -10.99
C LEU A 376 44.05 -13.82 -11.05
N GLU A 377 44.14 -13.16 -9.90
CA GLU A 377 45.01 -11.98 -9.77
C GLU A 377 46.46 -12.44 -9.78
N VAL A 378 47.22 -11.96 -10.77
CA VAL A 378 48.67 -12.05 -10.80
C VAL A 378 49.19 -10.95 -9.88
N ASP A 379 49.80 -11.39 -8.79
CA ASP A 379 50.47 -10.55 -7.80
C ASP A 379 51.64 -9.81 -8.47
N SER A 380 51.60 -8.47 -8.45
CA SER A 380 52.70 -7.61 -8.93
C SER A 380 52.91 -6.44 -7.97
N GLY A 381 53.22 -6.78 -6.72
CA GLY A 381 53.71 -5.86 -5.70
C GLY A 381 55.18 -6.10 -5.35
N PHE A 382 56.11 -5.93 -6.31
CA PHE A 382 57.52 -5.76 -5.97
C PHE A 382 57.75 -4.35 -5.43
N ALA A 383 57.88 -4.25 -4.10
CA ALA A 383 58.41 -3.07 -3.43
C ALA A 383 59.95 -3.08 -3.54
N GLY A 384 60.51 -2.22 -4.39
CA GLY A 384 61.93 -1.90 -4.42
C GLY A 384 62.18 -0.54 -3.78
N GLU A 385 62.78 -0.56 -2.59
CA GLU A 385 63.22 0.63 -1.85
C GLU A 385 64.26 1.44 -2.63
N ASN A 386 64.16 2.77 -2.48
CA ASN A 386 65.15 3.74 -2.91
C ASN A 386 66.49 3.52 -2.19
N LEU A 387 67.55 3.25 -2.94
CA LEU A 387 68.93 3.47 -2.51
C LEU A 387 69.61 4.40 -3.52
N ALA A 388 69.51 5.71 -3.25
CA ALA A 388 70.44 6.68 -3.80
C ALA A 388 71.67 6.71 -2.86
N THR A 389 72.81 6.23 -3.36
CA THR A 389 74.13 6.59 -2.82
C THR A 389 74.97 7.08 -3.99
N GLU A 390 75.25 8.39 -4.01
CA GLU A 390 76.27 8.98 -4.89
C GLU A 390 77.66 8.58 -4.38
N PRO A 391 78.60 8.19 -5.27
CA PRO A 391 79.97 7.92 -4.88
C PRO A 391 80.82 9.20 -4.89
N THR A 392 81.48 9.45 -3.76
CA THR A 392 82.62 10.36 -3.65
C THR A 392 83.85 9.76 -4.35
N LEU A 393 84.47 10.53 -5.25
CA LEU A 393 85.82 10.31 -5.80
C LEU A 393 86.90 10.45 -4.70
N PRO A 394 88.05 9.76 -4.85
CA PRO A 394 89.27 10.52 -5.11
C PRO A 394 90.30 9.85 -6.07
N GLU A 395 91.04 10.76 -6.72
CA GLU A 395 92.23 10.67 -7.62
C GLU A 395 92.08 10.03 -9.01
#